data_AF-A0A9E2XI81-F1
#
_entry.id   AF-A0A9E2XI81-F1
#
_cell.length_a   1.000
_cell.length_b   1.000
_cell.length_c   1.000
_cell.angle_alpha   90.00
_cell.angle_beta   90.00
_cell.angle_gamma   90.00
#
_symmetry.space_group_name_H-M   'P 1'
#
loop_
_entity.id
_entity.type
_entity.pdbx_description
1 polymer ?
#
loop_
_entity_poly.entity_id
_entity_poly.type
_entity_poly.pdbx_seq_one_letter_code
_entity_poly.pdbx_strand_id
1 'polypeptide(L)'
;MASVVLNQLRPRLSLGIDKRLLLTPELLAAPHISDQWLCLLGDDELLVFGAEISPQDEHGAFKITGQAEFLGLENVPVEIWLFSSSDPTGLVEEQLECVILPRGLDRPWDLQTFFDPPPLLPRWDDEPEPVSLLEGMSFAEPRFAYSSFDFCWNTGADGFDRVPALVQPAWDGPALQAGINLKGQIAASGPAWADLKAINPGLAALDVEGVIWATDDGPRMRLDHRFGDGATLSLGGASPCSLRLVELSVETGLDGTGEEPGLGVMVELKADDLTLDLSLDLNLGLGTADLSGDFGGQPVTLGQIEKALGLSALAGMMPAGDFGGLGLARLEADISLVPPRVDRLSFALSTAQPWTVLPGYVSVQPWFKFEFVYGEDETVRTIEAEGDWVLGGTRFDTYLSPSTGQFAAYMAPGESLDAGAVIERFLPGVGRPSCQLIDLDLHGNFLEGSFGFEIETHGEWTFDLGKDIPVSIGDVGLSGAYDDA
;
A
#
# COMPACT_ATOMS: atom_id res chain seq x y z
N MET A 1 -1.75 19.63 36.21
CA MET A 1 -2.18 18.96 37.45
C MET A 1 -1.19 17.83 37.68
N ALA A 2 -0.66 17.62 38.89
CA ALA A 2 0.36 16.60 39.11
C ALA A 2 -0.25 15.20 38.94
N SER A 3 0.41 14.34 38.16
CA SER A 3 -0.02 12.98 37.85
C SER A 3 -0.30 12.13 39.09
N VAL A 4 -1.47 11.50 39.16
CA VAL A 4 -1.83 10.60 40.28
C VAL A 4 -1.00 9.33 40.21
N VAL A 5 -0.86 8.75 39.01
CA VAL A 5 -0.13 7.51 38.77
C VAL A 5 1.35 7.66 39.13
N LEU A 6 2.01 8.74 38.70
CA LEU A 6 3.43 8.98 39.00
C LEU A 6 3.68 9.27 40.49
N ASN A 7 2.74 9.97 41.14
CA ASN A 7 2.82 10.24 42.58
C ASN A 7 2.68 8.98 43.43
N GLN A 8 1.97 7.96 42.94
CA GLN A 8 1.87 6.65 43.59
C GLN A 8 3.09 5.76 43.30
N LEU A 9 3.62 5.82 42.07
CA LEU A 9 4.78 5.02 41.65
C LEU A 9 6.07 5.45 42.35
N ARG A 10 6.38 6.75 42.35
CA ARG A 10 7.68 7.27 42.78
C ARG A 10 8.10 6.84 44.21
N PRO A 11 7.24 6.86 45.24
CA PRO A 11 7.61 6.39 46.58
C PRO A 11 7.89 4.89 46.68
N ARG A 12 7.41 4.10 45.71
CA ARG A 12 7.62 2.65 45.62
C ARG A 12 8.96 2.29 44.98
N LEU A 13 9.61 3.23 44.29
CA LEU A 13 10.95 3.05 43.72
C LEU A 13 11.99 3.01 44.84
N SER A 14 12.35 1.81 45.29
CA SER A 14 13.40 1.59 46.28
C SER A 14 14.71 1.18 45.61
N LEU A 15 15.79 1.91 45.89
CA LEU A 15 17.14 1.52 45.48
C LEU A 15 17.63 0.39 46.40
N GLY A 16 17.96 -0.75 45.80
CA GLY A 16 18.58 -1.88 46.48
C GLY A 16 20.07 -1.66 46.79
N ILE A 17 20.75 -2.74 47.18
CA ILE A 17 22.21 -2.76 47.37
C ILE A 17 22.88 -2.31 46.05
N ASP A 18 23.93 -1.50 46.16
CA ASP A 18 24.68 -0.92 45.03
C ASP A 18 23.85 -0.03 44.08
N LYS A 19 22.78 0.61 44.60
CA LYS A 19 21.85 1.43 43.82
C LYS A 19 21.21 0.66 42.65
N ARG A 20 20.92 -0.63 42.84
CA ARG A 20 20.17 -1.43 41.86
C ARG A 20 18.69 -1.09 41.93
N LEU A 21 18.06 -0.79 40.79
CA LEU A 21 16.63 -0.60 40.66
C LEU A 21 16.08 -1.62 39.67
N LEU A 22 15.10 -2.42 40.10
CA LEU A 22 14.41 -3.36 39.25
C LEU A 22 13.01 -2.81 38.95
N LEU A 23 12.70 -2.59 37.68
CA LEU A 23 11.38 -2.17 37.22
C LEU A 23 10.60 -3.42 36.80
N THR A 24 9.73 -3.91 37.67
CA THR A 24 8.89 -5.11 37.41
C THR A 24 7.47 -4.73 36.96
N PRO A 25 6.72 -5.64 36.34
CA PRO A 25 5.32 -5.42 35.99
C PRO A 25 4.46 -4.98 37.19
N GLU A 26 4.66 -5.57 38.38
CA GLU A 26 3.92 -5.21 39.59
C GLU A 26 4.29 -3.83 40.11
N LEU A 27 5.57 -3.44 39.97
CA LEU A 27 6.03 -2.11 40.38
C LEU A 27 5.41 -1.04 39.50
N LEU A 28 5.48 -1.22 38.18
CA LEU A 28 4.94 -0.29 37.18
C LEU A 28 3.42 -0.25 37.20
N ALA A 29 2.76 -1.40 37.42
CA ALA A 29 1.31 -1.57 37.31
C ALA A 29 0.75 -1.05 35.97
N ALA A 30 1.52 -1.26 34.90
CA ALA A 30 1.24 -0.80 33.54
C ALA A 30 1.52 -1.95 32.55
N PRO A 31 0.57 -2.89 32.37
CA PRO A 31 0.78 -4.10 31.59
C PRO A 31 1.27 -3.83 30.16
N HIS A 32 0.77 -2.76 29.52
CA HIS A 32 1.17 -2.40 28.16
C HIS A 32 2.67 -2.09 28.03
N ILE A 33 3.32 -1.59 29.08
CA ILE A 33 4.78 -1.37 29.09
C ILE A 33 5.50 -2.71 29.22
N SER A 34 5.13 -3.54 30.20
CA SER A 34 5.79 -4.82 30.44
C SER A 34 5.58 -5.81 29.29
N ASP A 35 4.40 -5.83 28.69
CA ASP A 35 4.08 -6.69 27.55
C ASP A 35 4.89 -6.28 26.31
N GLN A 36 5.03 -4.97 26.06
CA GLN A 36 5.92 -4.45 25.02
C GLN A 36 7.38 -4.78 25.30
N TRP A 37 7.85 -4.65 26.54
CA TRP A 37 9.22 -5.03 26.89
C TRP A 37 9.46 -6.53 26.67
N LEU A 38 8.53 -7.38 27.09
CA LEU A 38 8.63 -8.82 26.87
C LEU A 38 8.76 -9.15 25.38
N CYS A 39 7.91 -8.52 24.55
CA CYS A 39 7.91 -8.72 23.10
C CYS A 39 9.17 -8.17 22.42
N LEU A 40 9.62 -6.97 22.80
CA LEU A 40 10.65 -6.21 22.07
C LEU A 40 12.06 -6.36 22.64
N LEU A 41 12.15 -6.58 23.95
CA LEU A 41 13.40 -6.70 24.72
C LEU A 41 13.64 -8.12 25.25
N GLY A 42 12.66 -9.02 25.11
CA GLY A 42 12.77 -10.41 25.56
C GLY A 42 12.64 -10.60 27.08
N ASP A 43 12.31 -9.53 27.81
CA ASP A 43 12.18 -9.50 29.27
C ASP A 43 11.07 -8.52 29.66
N ASP A 44 10.26 -8.85 30.66
CA ASP A 44 9.22 -7.98 31.21
C ASP A 44 9.70 -7.13 32.38
N GLU A 45 10.95 -7.32 32.80
CA GLU A 45 11.64 -6.53 33.82
C GLU A 45 12.82 -5.73 33.25
N LEU A 46 13.10 -4.57 33.84
CA LEU A 46 14.30 -3.78 33.50
C LEU A 46 15.16 -3.50 34.75
N LEU A 47 16.36 -4.08 34.76
CA LEU A 47 17.35 -3.87 35.82
C LEU A 47 18.30 -2.71 35.49
N VAL A 48 18.31 -1.70 36.36
CA VAL A 48 19.17 -0.52 36.26
C VAL A 48 20.19 -0.51 37.40
N PHE A 49 21.47 -0.58 37.05
CA PHE A 49 22.61 -0.47 37.96
C PHE A 49 23.01 0.99 38.16
N GLY A 50 23.47 1.33 39.37
CA GLY A 50 23.92 2.68 39.68
C GLY A 50 22.81 3.73 39.56
N ALA A 51 21.55 3.32 39.73
CA ALA A 51 20.40 4.13 39.41
C ALA A 51 20.32 5.42 40.24
N GLU A 52 20.03 6.52 39.57
CA GLU A 52 19.75 7.83 40.17
C GLU A 52 18.41 8.34 39.66
N ILE A 53 17.54 8.75 40.59
CA ILE A 53 16.17 9.17 40.30
C ILE A 53 16.08 10.70 40.45
N SER A 54 15.77 11.41 39.37
CA SER A 54 15.62 12.87 39.40
C SER A 54 14.38 13.29 40.20
N PRO A 55 14.28 14.55 40.68
CA PRO A 55 13.00 15.14 41.10
C PRO A 55 11.93 15.05 39.99
N GLN A 56 10.66 15.13 40.39
CA GLN A 56 9.56 15.32 39.44
C GLN A 56 9.60 16.75 38.87
N ASP A 57 9.25 16.90 37.61
CA ASP A 57 9.00 18.20 37.00
C ASP A 57 7.60 18.74 37.36
N GLU A 58 7.20 19.85 36.72
CA GLU A 58 5.89 20.49 36.97
C GLU A 58 4.68 19.67 36.50
N HIS A 59 4.91 18.68 35.64
CA HIS A 59 3.89 17.76 35.13
C HIS A 59 3.89 16.41 35.87
N GLY A 60 4.87 16.17 36.73
CA GLY A 60 5.01 14.97 37.53
C GLY A 60 5.95 13.92 36.91
N ALA A 61 6.43 14.15 35.69
CA ALA A 61 7.38 13.28 35.02
C ALA A 61 8.75 13.34 35.71
N PHE A 62 9.49 12.24 35.67
CA PHE A 62 10.82 12.16 36.25
C PHE A 62 11.71 11.18 35.50
N LYS A 63 13.02 11.30 35.75
CA LYS A 63 14.05 10.48 35.13
C LYS A 63 14.64 9.47 36.09
N ILE A 64 15.07 8.35 35.53
CA ILE A 64 15.99 7.40 36.11
C ILE A 64 17.21 7.32 35.18
N THR A 65 18.41 7.53 35.71
CA THR A 65 19.66 7.35 34.95
C THR A 65 20.48 6.24 35.57
N GLY A 66 21.17 5.45 34.75
CA GLY A 66 22.03 4.37 35.23
C GLY A 66 22.60 3.55 34.08
N GLN A 67 22.93 2.30 34.34
CA GLN A 67 23.34 1.32 33.33
C GLN A 67 22.36 0.16 33.29
N ALA A 68 21.95 -0.28 32.10
CA ALA A 68 21.04 -1.41 31.93
C ALA A 68 21.55 -2.32 30.80
N GLU A 69 21.04 -3.54 30.76
CA GLU A 69 21.06 -4.34 29.55
C GLU A 69 19.94 -3.85 28.62
N PHE A 70 20.25 -3.67 27.34
CA PHE A 70 19.27 -3.19 26.36
C PHE A 70 19.58 -3.79 24.99
N LEU A 71 18.64 -4.52 24.39
CA LEU A 71 18.82 -5.20 23.08
C LEU A 71 20.05 -6.12 23.03
N GLY A 72 20.26 -6.91 24.10
CA GLY A 72 21.43 -7.79 24.27
C GLY A 72 22.76 -7.08 24.51
N LEU A 73 22.75 -5.74 24.64
CA LEU A 73 23.93 -4.94 24.94
C LEU A 73 24.04 -4.72 26.45
N GLU A 74 25.06 -5.31 27.07
CA GLU A 74 25.31 -5.14 28.51
C GLU A 74 25.88 -3.76 28.86
N ASN A 75 25.59 -3.29 30.09
CA ASN A 75 26.15 -2.09 30.73
C ASN A 75 25.96 -0.78 29.93
N VAL A 76 24.86 -0.67 29.20
CA VAL A 76 24.56 0.50 28.38
C VAL A 76 24.09 1.64 29.28
N PRO A 77 24.70 2.84 29.21
CA PRO A 77 24.16 4.01 29.89
C PRO A 77 22.76 4.33 29.37
N VAL A 78 21.78 4.43 30.26
CA VAL A 78 20.38 4.71 29.90
C VAL A 78 19.85 5.93 30.64
N GLU A 79 19.02 6.71 29.95
CA GLU A 79 18.11 7.69 30.55
C GLU A 79 16.67 7.20 30.33
N ILE A 80 15.98 6.87 31.42
CA ILE A 80 14.59 6.40 31.41
C ILE A 80 13.69 7.52 31.90
N TRP A 81 12.72 7.92 31.10
CA TRP A 81 11.68 8.86 31.49
C TRP A 81 10.41 8.12 31.81
N LEU A 82 9.88 8.34 33.02
CA LEU A 82 8.54 7.91 33.40
C LEU A 82 7.63 9.13 33.44
N PHE A 83 6.55 9.06 32.68
CA PHE A 83 5.59 10.15 32.53
C PHE A 83 4.18 9.58 32.45
N SER A 84 3.17 10.45 32.37
CA SER A 84 1.79 10.02 32.19
C SER A 84 1.22 10.48 30.87
N SER A 85 0.29 9.71 30.33
CA SER A 85 -0.57 10.12 29.22
C SER A 85 -2.02 10.19 29.70
N SER A 86 -2.80 11.12 29.15
CA SER A 86 -4.21 11.26 29.52
C SER A 86 -5.03 11.72 28.32
N ASP A 87 -6.29 11.26 28.28
CA ASP A 87 -7.27 11.72 27.31
C ASP A 87 -7.82 13.11 27.75
N PRO A 88 -7.82 14.13 26.87
CA PRO A 88 -8.34 15.46 27.20
C PRO A 88 -9.86 15.46 27.50
N THR A 89 -10.61 14.45 27.08
CA THR A 89 -12.02 14.27 27.44
C THR A 89 -12.21 13.77 28.88
N GLY A 90 -11.16 13.21 29.49
CA GLY A 90 -11.18 12.64 30.84
C GLY A 90 -11.98 11.35 30.96
N LEU A 91 -12.38 10.73 29.85
CA LEU A 91 -13.11 9.46 29.82
C LEU A 91 -12.20 8.25 30.06
N VAL A 92 -10.92 8.37 29.68
CA VAL A 92 -9.90 7.35 29.92
C VAL A 92 -9.03 7.74 31.10
N GLU A 93 -8.75 6.77 31.97
CA GLU A 93 -7.85 6.95 33.10
C GLU A 93 -6.43 7.34 32.64
N GLU A 94 -5.76 8.15 33.45
CA GLU A 94 -4.35 8.47 33.28
C GLU A 94 -3.52 7.19 33.23
N GLN A 95 -2.63 7.06 32.24
CA GLN A 95 -1.77 5.90 32.07
C GLN A 95 -0.31 6.25 32.33
N LEU A 96 0.45 5.30 32.89
CA LEU A 96 1.90 5.40 32.98
C LEU A 96 2.49 5.14 31.60
N GLU A 97 3.48 5.94 31.21
CA GLU A 97 4.26 5.76 29.99
C GLU A 97 5.75 5.82 30.27
N CYS A 98 6.53 5.27 29.34
CA CYS A 98 7.96 5.14 29.45
C CYS A 98 8.67 5.52 28.14
N VAL A 99 9.80 6.21 28.27
CA VAL A 99 10.80 6.34 27.20
C VAL A 99 12.14 5.89 27.76
N ILE A 100 12.88 5.06 27.02
CA ILE A 100 14.25 4.67 27.36
C ILE A 100 15.19 5.18 26.26
N LEU A 101 16.17 5.98 26.65
CA LEU A 101 17.19 6.54 25.76
C LEU A 101 18.58 5.97 26.13
N PRO A 102 19.01 4.89 25.47
CA PRO A 102 20.41 4.46 25.48
C PRO A 102 21.35 5.57 25.00
N ARG A 103 22.53 5.69 25.62
CA ARG A 103 23.55 6.69 25.28
C ARG A 103 24.90 6.03 25.04
N GLY A 104 25.68 6.60 24.12
CA GLY A 104 27.06 6.20 23.89
C GLY A 104 27.22 4.80 23.30
N LEU A 105 26.30 4.39 22.42
CA LEU A 105 26.44 3.18 21.62
C LEU A 105 27.49 3.44 20.53
N ASP A 106 28.69 2.90 20.72
CA ASP A 106 29.86 3.07 19.85
C ASP A 106 30.27 1.75 19.16
N ARG A 107 29.43 0.73 19.25
CA ARG A 107 29.64 -0.59 18.65
C ARG A 107 28.53 -0.92 17.64
N PRO A 108 28.84 -1.67 16.57
CA PRO A 108 27.81 -2.20 15.70
C PRO A 108 26.81 -3.07 16.46
N TRP A 109 25.56 -3.06 16.00
CA TRP A 109 24.51 -3.93 16.51
C TRP A 109 24.01 -4.84 15.39
N ASP A 110 23.92 -6.12 15.70
CA ASP A 110 23.47 -7.16 14.77
C ASP A 110 22.07 -7.62 15.19
N LEU A 111 21.10 -7.29 14.36
CA LEU A 111 19.69 -7.59 14.60
C LEU A 111 19.44 -9.11 14.66
N GLN A 112 20.19 -9.91 13.89
CA GLN A 112 20.01 -11.36 13.83
C GLN A 112 20.39 -12.06 15.13
N THR A 113 21.33 -11.50 15.88
CA THR A 113 21.75 -12.08 17.18
C THR A 113 20.67 -11.99 18.24
N PHE A 114 19.71 -11.07 18.08
CA PHE A 114 18.63 -10.85 19.02
C PHE A 114 17.32 -11.52 18.58
N PHE A 115 17.05 -11.57 17.27
CA PHE A 115 15.85 -12.19 16.70
C PHE A 115 16.24 -13.41 15.83
N ASP A 116 16.55 -14.54 16.48
CA ASP A 116 16.98 -15.81 15.87
C ASP A 116 15.91 -16.91 16.10
N PRO A 117 15.45 -17.65 15.06
CA PRO A 117 15.87 -17.59 13.66
C PRO A 117 15.27 -16.41 12.89
N PRO A 118 16.00 -15.87 11.89
CA PRO A 118 15.50 -14.76 11.12
C PRO A 118 14.28 -15.18 10.28
N PRO A 119 13.33 -14.27 10.04
CA PRO A 119 12.18 -14.51 9.17
C PRO A 119 12.66 -14.95 7.79
N LEU A 120 12.03 -15.98 7.25
CA LEU A 120 12.27 -16.49 5.91
C LEU A 120 11.13 -16.04 5.00
N LEU A 121 11.46 -15.61 3.78
CA LEU A 121 10.45 -15.39 2.75
C LEU A 121 9.74 -16.73 2.46
N PRO A 122 8.40 -16.82 2.60
CA PRO A 122 7.68 -17.98 2.10
C PRO A 122 7.88 -18.03 0.59
N ARG A 123 8.25 -19.19 0.08
CA ARG A 123 8.42 -19.43 -1.37
C ARG A 123 7.55 -20.58 -1.80
N TRP A 124 7.06 -20.51 -3.03
CA TRP A 124 6.37 -21.63 -3.67
C TRP A 124 7.36 -22.77 -3.93
N ASP A 125 6.85 -24.02 -3.96
CA ASP A 125 7.62 -25.28 -3.93
C ASP A 125 8.72 -25.43 -5.00
N ASP A 126 8.77 -24.56 -6.02
CA ASP A 126 9.69 -24.62 -7.16
C ASP A 126 10.81 -23.55 -7.15
N GLU A 127 10.89 -22.69 -6.12
CA GLU A 127 11.89 -21.61 -6.04
C GLU A 127 13.14 -21.96 -5.19
N PRO A 128 14.30 -21.31 -5.41
CA PRO A 128 15.54 -21.57 -4.66
C PRO A 128 15.40 -21.34 -3.15
N GLU A 129 16.40 -21.81 -2.37
CA GLU A 129 16.43 -21.78 -0.89
C GLU A 129 15.90 -20.45 -0.30
N PRO A 130 15.15 -20.52 0.83
CA PRO A 130 14.53 -19.35 1.44
C PRO A 130 15.58 -18.30 1.82
N VAL A 131 15.30 -17.04 1.48
CA VAL A 131 16.19 -15.90 1.72
C VAL A 131 15.62 -15.06 2.87
N SER A 132 16.50 -14.51 3.71
CA SER A 132 16.09 -13.55 4.76
C SER A 132 16.56 -12.14 4.44
N LEU A 133 15.69 -11.15 4.62
CA LEU A 133 16.07 -9.73 4.57
C LEU A 133 17.05 -9.34 5.67
N LEU A 134 17.03 -10.06 6.79
CA LEU A 134 17.91 -9.78 7.92
C LEU A 134 19.31 -10.40 7.74
N GLU A 135 19.47 -11.30 6.76
CA GLU A 135 20.75 -11.97 6.50
C GLU A 135 21.87 -10.95 6.25
N GLY A 136 22.87 -10.98 7.13
CA GLY A 136 24.03 -10.09 7.07
C GLY A 136 23.69 -8.61 7.22
N MET A 137 22.53 -8.26 7.81
CA MET A 137 22.17 -6.90 8.15
C MET A 137 22.79 -6.51 9.49
N SER A 138 23.62 -5.47 9.48
CA SER A 138 24.20 -4.89 10.69
C SER A 138 24.07 -3.38 10.69
N PHE A 139 23.84 -2.81 11.86
CA PHE A 139 23.77 -1.36 12.06
C PHE A 139 25.12 -0.85 12.54
N ALA A 140 25.75 0.00 11.74
CA ALA A 140 26.87 0.84 12.14
C ALA A 140 26.34 2.10 12.85
N GLU A 141 27.00 2.45 13.97
CA GLU A 141 26.67 3.61 14.80
C GLU A 141 25.18 3.72 15.18
N PRO A 142 24.54 2.63 15.67
CA PRO A 142 23.12 2.63 15.92
C PRO A 142 22.76 3.59 17.05
N ARG A 143 21.62 4.25 16.88
CA ARG A 143 20.94 5.01 17.92
C ARG A 143 19.57 4.40 18.12
N PHE A 144 19.22 4.16 19.38
CA PHE A 144 17.93 3.60 19.75
C PHE A 144 17.18 4.53 20.71
N ALA A 145 15.88 4.45 20.67
CA ALA A 145 14.98 4.98 21.70
C ALA A 145 13.77 4.07 21.81
N TYR A 146 13.53 3.48 22.98
CA TYR A 146 12.26 2.83 23.24
C TYR A 146 11.24 3.88 23.69
N SER A 147 10.00 3.77 23.22
CA SER A 147 8.85 4.50 23.75
C SER A 147 7.65 3.58 23.90
N SER A 148 6.88 3.72 24.97
CA SER A 148 5.56 3.10 25.08
C SER A 148 4.44 3.91 24.43
N PHE A 149 4.76 5.08 23.84
CA PHE A 149 3.80 6.10 23.44
C PHE A 149 4.11 6.68 22.05
N ASP A 150 3.09 6.91 21.23
CA ASP A 150 3.20 7.54 19.92
C ASP A 150 3.23 9.07 20.00
N PHE A 151 4.44 9.65 19.93
CA PHE A 151 4.61 11.10 19.81
C PHE A 151 4.32 11.62 18.40
N CYS A 152 4.33 10.77 17.37
CA CYS A 152 4.13 11.13 15.96
C CYS A 152 2.67 11.47 15.60
N TRP A 153 1.69 10.93 16.34
CA TRP A 153 0.25 11.07 16.02
C TRP A 153 -0.47 12.14 16.84
N ASN A 154 0.27 12.98 17.57
CA ASN A 154 -0.30 14.03 18.41
C ASN A 154 -0.87 15.25 17.63
N THR A 155 -1.16 15.09 16.34
CA THR A 155 -1.73 16.11 15.45
C THR A 155 -3.15 15.75 15.00
N GLY A 156 -4.08 15.61 15.95
CA GLY A 156 -5.50 15.99 15.83
C GLY A 156 -6.36 15.48 14.65
N ALA A 157 -5.94 14.50 13.86
CA ALA A 157 -6.69 14.06 12.66
C ALA A 157 -7.41 12.70 12.84
N ASP A 158 -6.83 11.74 13.57
CA ASP A 158 -7.29 10.33 13.49
C ASP A 158 -7.70 9.68 14.84
N GLY A 159 -8.15 10.48 15.81
CA GLY A 159 -8.94 9.96 16.95
C GLY A 159 -8.16 9.26 18.08
N PHE A 160 -6.84 9.32 18.11
CA PHE A 160 -6.04 8.97 19.30
C PHE A 160 -5.68 10.24 20.09
N ASP A 161 -6.65 10.69 20.88
CA ASP A 161 -6.57 11.91 21.70
C ASP A 161 -5.87 11.63 23.03
N ARG A 162 -4.57 11.30 23.07
CA ARG A 162 -3.84 11.25 24.34
C ARG A 162 -2.72 12.28 24.37
N VAL A 163 -2.72 13.09 25.42
CA VAL A 163 -1.71 14.13 25.61
C VAL A 163 -0.68 13.63 26.63
N PRO A 164 0.61 13.54 26.26
CA PRO A 164 1.67 13.17 27.17
C PRO A 164 2.01 14.35 28.11
N ALA A 165 2.27 14.04 29.37
CA ALA A 165 2.82 14.95 30.37
C ALA A 165 4.32 15.23 30.15
N LEU A 166 4.92 14.63 29.12
CA LEU A 166 6.31 14.80 28.73
C LEU A 166 6.37 15.48 27.36
N VAL A 167 7.12 16.57 27.25
CA VAL A 167 7.51 17.14 25.95
C VAL A 167 8.46 16.16 25.27
N GLN A 168 8.33 15.99 23.95
CA GLN A 168 9.13 15.05 23.17
C GLN A 168 10.58 14.97 23.68
N PRO A 169 11.04 13.78 24.10
CA PRO A 169 12.39 13.59 24.62
C PRO A 169 13.46 14.04 23.61
N ALA A 170 14.66 14.40 24.11
CA ALA A 170 15.79 14.82 23.30
C ALA A 170 16.37 13.64 22.48
N TRP A 171 15.64 13.30 21.42
CA TRP A 171 15.93 12.31 20.38
C TRP A 171 16.28 13.05 19.07
N ASP A 172 17.30 12.55 18.38
CA ASP A 172 17.85 13.15 17.16
C ASP A 172 17.36 12.42 15.90
N GLY A 173 16.02 12.36 15.77
CA GLY A 173 15.30 11.70 14.70
C GLY A 173 13.83 12.15 14.64
N PRO A 174 12.99 11.45 13.85
CA PRO A 174 11.56 11.71 13.78
C PRO A 174 10.87 11.64 15.15
N ALA A 175 9.62 12.10 15.22
CA ALA A 175 8.81 11.91 16.41
C ALA A 175 8.73 10.42 16.78
N LEU A 176 8.98 10.11 18.05
CA LEU A 176 9.03 8.72 18.53
C LEU A 176 7.67 8.05 18.32
N GLN A 177 7.70 6.81 17.84
CA GLN A 177 6.55 5.90 17.80
C GLN A 177 6.64 4.91 18.96
N ALA A 178 5.54 4.29 19.35
CA ALA A 178 5.54 3.20 20.31
C ALA A 178 6.37 2.02 19.75
N GLY A 179 7.31 1.53 20.54
CA GLY A 179 8.31 0.54 20.15
C GLY A 179 9.75 1.03 20.25
N ILE A 180 10.68 0.30 19.63
CA ILE A 180 12.10 0.64 19.53
C ILE A 180 12.31 1.45 18.26
N ASN A 181 12.44 2.76 18.41
CA ASN A 181 12.84 3.66 17.35
C ASN A 181 14.35 3.51 17.12
N LEU A 182 14.76 3.47 15.87
CA LEU A 182 16.14 3.26 15.49
C LEU A 182 16.58 4.22 14.40
N LYS A 183 17.87 4.56 14.42
CA LYS A 183 18.56 5.32 13.38
C LYS A 183 19.99 4.83 13.29
N GLY A 184 20.50 4.69 12.09
CA GLY A 184 21.88 4.26 11.90
C GLY A 184 22.19 3.99 10.44
N GLN A 185 23.37 3.47 10.19
CA GLN A 185 23.76 3.07 8.85
C GLN A 185 23.69 1.55 8.74
N ILE A 186 22.89 1.00 7.82
CA ILE A 186 22.87 -0.43 7.56
C ILE A 186 24.01 -0.78 6.61
N ALA A 187 24.80 -1.78 7.01
CA ALA A 187 25.59 -2.59 6.10
C ALA A 187 24.89 -3.94 5.93
N ALA A 188 24.46 -4.25 4.70
CA ALA A 188 23.76 -5.48 4.40
C ALA A 188 24.41 -6.30 3.28
N SER A 189 24.48 -7.61 3.50
CA SER A 189 25.04 -8.57 2.57
C SER A 189 24.15 -9.81 2.50
N GLY A 190 23.61 -10.11 1.33
CA GLY A 190 22.80 -11.30 1.11
C GLY A 190 22.12 -11.25 -0.25
N PRO A 191 21.48 -12.35 -0.69
CA PRO A 191 20.77 -12.40 -1.97
C PRO A 191 19.65 -11.35 -2.07
N ALA A 192 18.89 -11.13 -1.01
CA ALA A 192 17.82 -10.12 -1.00
C ALA A 192 18.34 -8.69 -1.25
N TRP A 193 19.55 -8.38 -0.76
CA TRP A 193 20.21 -7.09 -0.96
C TRP A 193 20.90 -6.96 -2.32
N ALA A 194 21.07 -8.06 -3.07
CA ALA A 194 21.67 -8.02 -4.40
C ALA A 194 20.76 -7.30 -5.41
N ASP A 195 19.45 -7.52 -5.33
CA ASP A 195 18.46 -6.87 -6.19
C ASP A 195 18.42 -5.36 -5.94
N LEU A 196 18.45 -4.96 -4.67
CA LEU A 196 18.54 -3.56 -4.31
C LEU A 196 19.84 -2.91 -4.83
N LYS A 197 20.98 -3.61 -4.76
CA LYS A 197 22.26 -3.15 -5.33
C LYS A 197 22.23 -3.06 -6.86
N ALA A 198 21.40 -3.87 -7.53
CA ALA A 198 21.19 -3.74 -8.98
C ALA A 198 20.46 -2.43 -9.34
N ILE A 199 19.59 -1.95 -8.46
CA ILE A 199 18.85 -0.68 -8.62
C ILE A 199 19.75 0.53 -8.37
N ASN A 200 20.54 0.48 -7.30
CA ASN A 200 21.49 1.54 -6.99
C ASN A 200 22.80 0.95 -6.42
N PRO A 201 23.87 0.87 -7.23
CA PRO A 201 25.15 0.32 -6.80
C PRO A 201 25.83 1.08 -5.64
N GLY A 202 25.41 2.33 -5.38
CA GLY A 202 25.91 3.15 -4.28
C GLY A 202 25.43 2.71 -2.88
N LEU A 203 24.52 1.73 -2.81
CA LEU A 203 23.85 1.25 -1.60
C LEU A 203 24.70 0.34 -0.70
N ALA A 204 26.02 0.42 -0.76
CA ALA A 204 26.89 -0.38 0.12
C ALA A 204 26.69 -0.02 1.60
N ALA A 205 26.18 1.18 1.89
CA ALA A 205 25.81 1.62 3.22
C ALA A 205 24.63 2.59 3.15
N LEU A 206 23.57 2.32 3.91
CA LEU A 206 22.30 3.04 3.86
C LEU A 206 22.01 3.71 5.19
N ASP A 207 21.88 5.04 5.20
CA ASP A 207 21.37 5.75 6.37
C ASP A 207 19.87 5.50 6.48
N VAL A 208 19.45 4.80 7.54
CA VAL A 208 18.04 4.46 7.77
C VAL A 208 17.52 5.09 9.05
N GLU A 209 16.22 5.26 9.07
CA GLU A 209 15.42 5.49 10.27
C GLU A 209 14.27 4.49 10.30
N GLY A 210 13.76 4.16 11.48
CA GLY A 210 12.71 3.15 11.56
C GLY A 210 12.22 2.87 12.96
N VAL A 211 11.35 1.88 13.05
CA VAL A 211 10.74 1.42 14.30
C VAL A 211 10.60 -0.09 14.30
N ILE A 212 10.84 -0.72 15.45
CA ILE A 212 10.42 -2.08 15.77
C ILE A 212 9.27 -1.98 16.77
N TRP A 213 8.08 -2.47 16.42
CA TRP A 213 6.90 -2.41 17.27
C TRP A 213 6.34 -3.80 17.55
N ALA A 214 5.59 -3.91 18.66
CA ALA A 214 4.94 -5.16 19.05
C ALA A 214 3.57 -5.26 18.36
N THR A 215 3.24 -6.44 17.85
CA THR A 215 1.89 -6.79 17.38
C THR A 215 1.41 -8.07 18.07
N ASP A 216 0.13 -8.40 17.89
CA ASP A 216 -0.44 -9.66 18.41
C ASP A 216 0.25 -10.90 17.80
N ASP A 217 0.82 -10.77 16.60
CA ASP A 217 1.48 -11.84 15.87
C ASP A 217 3.01 -11.88 16.08
N GLY A 218 3.57 -10.92 16.83
CA GLY A 218 5.02 -10.81 17.02
C GLY A 218 5.59 -9.40 16.87
N PRO A 219 6.89 -9.20 17.16
CA PRO A 219 7.60 -7.98 16.83
C PRO A 219 7.74 -7.80 15.31
N ARG A 220 7.46 -6.58 14.83
CA ARG A 220 7.61 -6.18 13.43
C ARG A 220 8.56 -5.00 13.31
N MET A 221 9.21 -4.88 12.16
CA MET A 221 10.17 -3.83 11.88
C MET A 221 9.84 -3.14 10.56
N ARG A 222 9.99 -1.81 10.56
CA ARG A 222 10.00 -0.96 9.38
C ARG A 222 11.24 -0.09 9.39
N LEU A 223 11.96 -0.08 8.27
CA LEU A 223 13.12 0.77 8.03
C LEU A 223 12.90 1.59 6.76
N ASP A 224 13.02 2.90 6.87
CA ASP A 224 12.88 3.83 5.77
C ASP A 224 14.24 4.47 5.44
N HIS A 225 14.52 4.67 4.16
CA HIS A 225 15.66 5.43 3.65
C HIS A 225 15.20 6.40 2.57
N ARG A 226 15.53 7.68 2.72
CA ARG A 226 15.28 8.68 1.69
C ARG A 226 16.49 8.86 0.79
N PHE A 227 16.27 8.63 -0.49
CA PHE A 227 17.29 8.83 -1.50
C PHE A 227 17.58 10.32 -1.72
N GLY A 228 18.85 10.65 -1.96
CA GLY A 228 19.26 12.01 -2.30
C GLY A 228 18.84 12.43 -3.71
N ASP A 229 18.86 13.74 -3.96
CA ASP A 229 18.58 14.33 -5.27
C ASP A 229 19.53 13.76 -6.36
N GLY A 230 18.98 12.94 -7.25
CA GLY A 230 19.72 12.35 -8.39
C GLY A 230 19.88 10.82 -8.34
N ALA A 231 19.38 10.13 -7.32
CA ALA A 231 19.28 8.68 -7.36
C ALA A 231 18.25 8.25 -8.42
N THR A 232 18.67 7.48 -9.42
CA THR A 232 17.81 7.07 -10.54
C THR A 232 18.07 5.63 -10.97
N LEU A 233 17.01 4.91 -11.29
CA LEU A 233 17.05 3.64 -12.00
C LEU A 233 16.78 3.90 -13.49
N SER A 234 17.75 3.57 -14.35
CA SER A 234 17.56 3.61 -15.81
C SER A 234 17.09 2.26 -16.30
N LEU A 235 15.88 2.19 -16.84
CA LEU A 235 15.33 1.00 -17.47
C LEU A 235 15.64 1.05 -18.97
N GLY A 236 16.38 0.06 -19.47
CA GLY A 236 16.72 -0.07 -20.88
C GLY A 236 15.66 -0.86 -21.67
N GLY A 237 16.02 -1.24 -22.90
CA GLY A 237 15.18 -2.04 -23.79
C GLY A 237 14.45 -1.22 -24.85
N ALA A 238 13.36 -1.77 -25.39
CA ALA A 238 12.58 -1.15 -26.45
C ALA A 238 11.77 0.08 -25.99
N SER A 239 11.60 0.26 -24.66
CA SER A 239 10.91 1.38 -24.05
C SER A 239 11.73 1.95 -22.90
N PRO A 240 12.79 2.73 -23.23
CA PRO A 240 13.70 3.24 -22.24
C PRO A 240 13.03 4.34 -21.40
N CYS A 241 13.09 4.22 -20.08
CA CYS A 241 12.65 5.24 -19.15
C CYS A 241 13.59 5.35 -17.95
N SER A 242 13.46 6.44 -17.19
CA SER A 242 14.27 6.67 -16.00
C SER A 242 13.36 7.00 -14.82
N LEU A 243 13.49 6.21 -13.77
CA LEU A 243 12.76 6.34 -12.52
C LEU A 243 13.66 7.04 -11.51
N ARG A 244 13.18 8.13 -10.91
CA ARG A 244 13.84 8.76 -9.76
C ARG A 244 13.49 7.95 -8.52
N LEU A 245 14.49 7.52 -7.77
CA LEU A 245 14.29 6.84 -6.48
C LEU A 245 14.00 7.90 -5.42
N VAL A 246 12.95 7.70 -4.62
CA VAL A 246 12.52 8.68 -3.62
C VAL A 246 12.71 8.15 -2.21
N GLU A 247 12.11 7.00 -1.91
CA GLU A 247 12.16 6.39 -0.58
C GLU A 247 12.20 4.88 -0.69
N LEU A 248 13.07 4.23 0.06
CA LEU A 248 13.11 2.79 0.27
C LEU A 248 12.39 2.50 1.58
N SER A 249 11.49 1.53 1.57
CA SER A 249 10.84 0.97 2.75
C SER A 249 11.15 -0.53 2.83
N VAL A 250 11.65 -0.96 3.98
CA VAL A 250 11.89 -2.36 4.32
C VAL A 250 10.97 -2.72 5.46
N GLU A 251 10.11 -3.72 5.28
CA GLU A 251 9.16 -4.16 6.29
C GLU A 251 9.26 -5.68 6.49
N THR A 252 9.29 -6.14 7.74
CA THR A 252 9.41 -7.57 8.05
C THR A 252 8.95 -7.87 9.47
N GLY A 253 8.31 -9.04 9.67
CA GLY A 253 8.19 -9.65 11.01
C GLY A 253 9.57 -10.11 11.49
N LEU A 254 9.84 -10.09 12.80
CA LEU A 254 11.14 -10.46 13.36
C LEU A 254 11.16 -11.85 14.03
N ASP A 255 10.01 -12.43 14.37
CA ASP A 255 9.89 -13.74 15.02
C ASP A 255 9.42 -14.87 14.07
N GLY A 256 9.36 -14.58 12.77
CA GLY A 256 8.97 -15.54 11.74
C GLY A 256 7.47 -15.84 11.68
N THR A 257 6.64 -15.14 12.48
CA THR A 257 5.19 -15.24 12.45
C THR A 257 4.57 -13.93 11.96
N GLY A 258 3.74 -13.99 10.93
CA GLY A 258 2.77 -12.92 10.66
C GLY A 258 2.82 -12.29 9.27
N GLU A 259 3.98 -11.88 8.76
CA GLU A 259 4.05 -11.12 7.49
C GLU A 259 5.24 -11.45 6.61
N GLU A 260 4.99 -11.42 5.29
CA GLU A 260 6.01 -11.63 4.27
C GLU A 260 6.98 -10.44 4.27
N PRO A 261 8.29 -10.69 4.37
CA PRO A 261 9.28 -9.62 4.28
C PRO A 261 9.14 -8.86 2.96
N GLY A 262 8.93 -7.55 3.04
CA GLY A 262 8.71 -6.65 1.90
C GLY A 262 9.87 -5.67 1.73
N LEU A 263 10.25 -5.44 0.48
CA LEU A 263 11.14 -4.35 0.10
C LEU A 263 10.50 -3.57 -1.04
N GLY A 264 10.01 -2.38 -0.72
CA GLY A 264 9.39 -1.46 -1.66
C GLY A 264 10.23 -0.20 -1.84
N VAL A 265 10.22 0.36 -3.05
CA VAL A 265 10.83 1.65 -3.35
C VAL A 265 9.80 2.56 -3.97
N MET A 266 9.49 3.68 -3.32
CA MET A 266 8.75 4.76 -3.94
C MET A 266 9.63 5.40 -5.01
N VAL A 267 9.11 5.45 -6.23
CA VAL A 267 9.79 6.03 -7.38
C VAL A 267 8.92 7.06 -8.07
N GLU A 268 9.57 7.99 -8.76
CA GLU A 268 8.92 9.01 -9.56
C GLU A 268 9.31 8.86 -11.02
N LEU A 269 8.30 8.80 -11.89
CA LEU A 269 8.49 8.92 -13.33
C LEU A 269 8.16 10.35 -13.77
N LYS A 270 9.13 11.03 -14.40
CA LYS A 270 9.00 12.42 -14.83
C LYS A 270 9.13 12.59 -16.33
N ALA A 271 8.16 13.30 -16.93
CA ALA A 271 8.22 13.73 -18.31
C ALA A 271 7.56 15.11 -18.48
N ASP A 272 8.35 16.10 -18.88
CA ASP A 272 7.89 17.50 -18.99
C ASP A 272 7.28 18.02 -17.67
N ASP A 273 5.98 18.32 -17.68
CA ASP A 273 5.18 18.75 -16.54
C ASP A 273 4.42 17.60 -15.86
N LEU A 274 4.54 16.36 -16.37
CA LEU A 274 3.98 15.16 -15.75
C LEU A 274 4.97 14.58 -14.73
N THR A 275 4.48 14.37 -13.51
CA THR A 275 5.12 13.55 -12.48
C THR A 275 4.13 12.47 -12.06
N LEU A 276 4.58 11.22 -12.08
CA LEU A 276 3.83 10.06 -11.65
C LEU A 276 4.57 9.43 -10.47
N ASP A 277 3.91 9.37 -9.32
CA ASP A 277 4.41 8.66 -8.15
C ASP A 277 4.02 7.18 -8.28
N LEU A 278 4.98 6.29 -8.10
CA LEU A 278 4.86 4.85 -8.36
C LEU A 278 5.48 4.06 -7.20
N SER A 279 5.01 2.83 -6.99
CA SER A 279 5.68 1.84 -6.14
C SER A 279 6.48 0.88 -7.01
N LEU A 280 7.71 0.58 -6.61
CA LEU A 280 8.55 -0.47 -7.17
C LEU A 280 8.77 -1.54 -6.09
N ASP A 281 8.05 -2.65 -6.22
CA ASP A 281 8.10 -3.76 -5.27
C ASP A 281 9.10 -4.81 -5.75
N LEU A 282 10.09 -5.15 -4.92
CA LEU A 282 11.17 -6.06 -5.33
C LEU A 282 10.81 -7.51 -5.05
N ASN A 283 10.94 -8.33 -6.09
CA ASN A 283 10.79 -9.78 -5.99
C ASN A 283 12.11 -10.38 -5.49
N LEU A 284 12.28 -10.36 -4.17
CA LEU A 284 13.53 -10.62 -3.47
C LEU A 284 14.19 -11.95 -3.87
N GLY A 285 15.41 -11.85 -4.38
CA GLY A 285 16.25 -12.95 -4.82
C GLY A 285 15.91 -13.49 -6.21
N LEU A 286 14.95 -12.89 -6.93
CA LEU A 286 14.56 -13.29 -8.28
C LEU A 286 15.14 -12.38 -9.36
N GLY A 287 15.73 -11.23 -8.99
CA GLY A 287 16.27 -10.27 -9.95
C GLY A 287 15.19 -9.58 -10.78
N THR A 288 13.95 -9.56 -10.29
CA THR A 288 12.80 -8.89 -10.90
C THR A 288 12.13 -7.93 -9.92
N ALA A 289 11.27 -7.05 -10.44
CA ALA A 289 10.48 -6.12 -9.67
C ALA A 289 9.17 -5.79 -10.39
N ASP A 290 8.16 -5.40 -9.62
CA ASP A 290 6.87 -4.95 -10.15
C ASP A 290 6.72 -3.46 -9.88
N LEU A 291 6.44 -2.70 -10.94
CA LEU A 291 6.17 -1.26 -10.87
C LEU A 291 4.67 -1.05 -10.95
N SER A 292 4.10 -0.26 -10.04
CA SER A 292 2.66 0.00 -10.03
C SER A 292 2.33 1.44 -9.64
N GLY A 293 1.19 1.94 -10.12
CA GLY A 293 0.62 3.21 -9.68
C GLY A 293 -0.86 3.33 -10.02
N ASP A 294 -1.62 3.90 -9.09
CA ASP A 294 -3.03 4.28 -9.26
C ASP A 294 -3.14 5.81 -9.22
N PHE A 295 -3.77 6.36 -10.24
CA PHE A 295 -3.84 7.80 -10.49
C PHE A 295 -5.26 8.33 -10.51
N GLY A 296 -6.27 7.47 -10.34
CA GLY A 296 -7.68 7.88 -10.25
C GLY A 296 -8.18 8.75 -11.41
N GLY A 297 -7.56 8.66 -12.60
CA GLY A 297 -7.91 9.48 -13.77
C GLY A 297 -7.16 10.82 -13.84
N GLN A 298 -5.95 10.93 -13.27
CA GLN A 298 -5.08 12.10 -13.38
C GLN A 298 -4.98 12.58 -14.84
N PRO A 299 -5.31 13.86 -15.14
CA PRO A 299 -5.28 14.36 -16.50
C PRO A 299 -3.91 14.19 -17.17
N VAL A 300 -3.90 13.58 -18.35
CA VAL A 300 -2.69 13.34 -19.15
C VAL A 300 -2.97 13.48 -20.65
N THR A 301 -1.91 13.72 -21.42
CA THR A 301 -1.93 13.59 -22.87
C THR A 301 -1.19 12.31 -23.30
N LEU A 302 -1.56 11.75 -24.46
CA LEU A 302 -0.84 10.61 -25.03
C LEU A 302 0.65 10.90 -25.22
N GLY A 303 1.02 12.12 -25.62
CA GLY A 303 2.42 12.51 -25.80
C GLY A 303 3.21 12.56 -24.49
N GLN A 304 2.59 12.93 -23.38
CA GLN A 304 3.23 12.86 -22.06
C GLN A 304 3.48 11.41 -21.65
N ILE A 305 2.51 10.51 -21.87
CA ILE A 305 2.66 9.07 -21.60
C ILE A 305 3.74 8.47 -22.50
N GLU A 306 3.73 8.78 -23.80
CA GLU A 306 4.76 8.34 -24.74
C GLU A 306 6.16 8.75 -24.27
N LYS A 307 6.31 10.01 -23.86
CA LYS A 307 7.60 10.53 -23.40
C LYS A 307 8.03 9.91 -22.07
N ALA A 308 7.12 9.76 -21.12
CA ALA A 308 7.40 9.19 -19.82
C ALA A 308 7.85 7.73 -19.93
N LEU A 309 7.15 6.94 -20.75
CA LEU A 309 7.37 5.50 -20.86
C LEU A 309 8.30 5.11 -22.01
N GLY A 310 8.89 6.09 -22.72
CA GLY A 310 9.74 5.81 -23.88
C GLY A 310 8.99 5.08 -25.00
N LEU A 311 7.69 5.34 -25.15
CA LEU A 311 6.83 4.77 -26.19
C LEU A 311 6.74 5.70 -27.41
N SER A 312 6.11 5.20 -28.46
CA SER A 312 5.78 5.99 -29.63
C SER A 312 4.52 5.46 -30.33
N ALA A 313 3.81 6.37 -30.99
CA ALA A 313 2.65 6.10 -31.83
C ALA A 313 1.42 5.51 -31.11
N LEU A 314 1.19 5.86 -29.84
CA LEU A 314 -0.04 5.54 -29.09
C LEU A 314 -1.28 6.08 -29.80
N ALA A 315 -1.18 7.27 -30.41
CA ALA A 315 -2.28 7.86 -31.18
C ALA A 315 -2.73 6.97 -32.35
N GLY A 316 -1.84 6.14 -32.91
CA GLY A 316 -2.18 5.19 -33.97
C GLY A 316 -2.85 3.90 -33.47
N MET A 317 -2.78 3.61 -32.17
CA MET A 317 -3.44 2.47 -31.54
C MET A 317 -4.86 2.83 -31.07
N MET A 318 -5.12 4.10 -30.77
CA MET A 318 -6.44 4.57 -30.37
C MET A 318 -7.47 4.38 -31.50
N PRO A 319 -8.73 4.06 -31.17
CA PRO A 319 -9.82 4.11 -32.15
C PRO A 319 -9.93 5.52 -32.76
N ALA A 320 -10.50 5.62 -33.96
CA ALA A 320 -10.72 6.93 -34.58
C ALA A 320 -11.76 7.74 -33.81
N GLY A 321 -11.43 8.98 -33.41
CA GLY A 321 -12.37 9.87 -32.72
C GLY A 321 -11.69 10.98 -31.92
N ASP A 322 -12.49 11.92 -31.42
CA ASP A 322 -12.10 12.85 -30.37
C ASP A 322 -12.67 12.32 -29.04
N PHE A 323 -11.78 11.97 -28.11
CA PHE A 323 -12.13 11.37 -26.83
C PHE A 323 -12.27 12.42 -25.71
N GLY A 324 -12.02 13.70 -26.02
CA GLY A 324 -11.91 14.75 -25.01
C GLY A 324 -10.66 14.59 -24.14
N GLY A 325 -10.75 15.05 -22.90
CA GLY A 325 -9.65 14.93 -21.94
C GLY A 325 -9.48 13.49 -21.45
N LEU A 326 -8.27 12.96 -21.61
CA LEU A 326 -7.87 11.66 -21.06
C LEU A 326 -7.24 11.84 -19.68
N GLY A 327 -7.42 10.83 -18.85
CA GLY A 327 -6.79 10.67 -17.56
C GLY A 327 -6.10 9.31 -17.47
N LEU A 328 -4.90 9.27 -16.89
CA LEU A 328 -4.24 8.04 -16.53
C LEU A 328 -4.93 7.48 -15.29
N ALA A 329 -5.35 6.22 -15.35
CA ALA A 329 -5.99 5.59 -14.21
C ALA A 329 -5.04 4.64 -13.49
N ARG A 330 -4.32 3.80 -14.23
CA ARG A 330 -3.40 2.82 -13.66
C ARG A 330 -2.18 2.64 -14.57
N LEU A 331 -1.05 2.34 -13.96
CA LEU A 331 0.17 1.89 -14.63
C LEU A 331 0.73 0.67 -13.90
N GLU A 332 1.18 -0.31 -14.67
CA GLU A 332 1.87 -1.51 -14.21
C GLU A 332 3.03 -1.85 -15.12
N ALA A 333 4.14 -2.34 -14.58
CA ALA A 333 5.21 -2.91 -15.38
C ALA A 333 5.93 -4.04 -14.64
N ASP A 334 6.29 -5.07 -15.40
CA ASP A 334 7.14 -6.16 -14.91
C ASP A 334 8.58 -5.83 -15.35
N ILE A 335 9.52 -5.79 -14.41
CA ILE A 335 10.88 -5.30 -14.61
C ILE A 335 11.90 -6.41 -14.31
N SER A 336 12.85 -6.61 -15.22
CA SER A 336 14.10 -7.32 -14.94
C SER A 336 15.13 -6.33 -14.40
N LEU A 337 15.84 -6.70 -13.33
CA LEU A 337 16.89 -5.86 -12.72
C LEU A 337 18.30 -6.15 -13.28
N VAL A 338 18.52 -7.28 -13.96
CA VAL A 338 19.83 -7.67 -14.48
C VAL A 338 19.73 -8.26 -15.91
N PRO A 339 20.05 -7.49 -16.97
CA PRO A 339 20.19 -6.04 -16.99
C PRO A 339 18.84 -5.33 -16.74
N PRO A 340 18.84 -4.10 -16.17
CA PRO A 340 17.62 -3.30 -15.97
C PRO A 340 16.83 -3.06 -17.25
N ARG A 341 15.60 -3.57 -17.34
CA ARG A 341 14.69 -3.37 -18.48
C ARG A 341 13.24 -3.65 -18.10
N VAL A 342 12.32 -3.12 -18.90
CA VAL A 342 10.89 -3.43 -18.84
C VAL A 342 10.61 -4.67 -19.70
N ASP A 343 10.02 -5.71 -19.11
CA ASP A 343 9.61 -6.93 -19.81
C ASP A 343 8.12 -6.89 -20.20
N ARG A 344 7.28 -6.28 -19.37
CA ARG A 344 5.87 -5.96 -19.66
C ARG A 344 5.52 -4.56 -19.18
N LEU A 345 4.69 -3.84 -19.92
CA LEU A 345 4.13 -2.55 -19.52
C LEU A 345 2.63 -2.55 -19.83
N SER A 346 1.81 -2.24 -18.84
CA SER A 346 0.38 -2.02 -19.01
C SER A 346 -0.04 -0.69 -18.40
N PHE A 347 -0.96 0.01 -19.05
CA PHE A 347 -1.57 1.20 -18.46
C PHE A 347 -2.99 1.39 -19.01
N ALA A 348 -3.83 2.03 -18.21
CA ALA A 348 -5.22 2.32 -18.56
C ALA A 348 -5.46 3.83 -18.63
N LEU A 349 -6.05 4.28 -19.73
CA LEU A 349 -6.51 5.65 -19.91
C LEU A 349 -8.04 5.68 -19.85
N SER A 350 -8.62 6.59 -19.07
CA SER A 350 -10.07 6.84 -19.08
C SER A 350 -10.36 8.28 -19.45
N THR A 351 -11.58 8.60 -19.83
CA THR A 351 -12.01 9.99 -19.96
C THR A 351 -12.19 10.61 -18.59
N ALA A 352 -11.79 11.87 -18.41
CA ALA A 352 -11.89 12.56 -17.10
C ALA A 352 -13.32 12.66 -16.55
N GLN A 353 -14.33 12.60 -17.43
CA GLN A 353 -15.75 12.54 -17.10
C GLN A 353 -16.45 11.64 -18.12
N PRO A 354 -17.51 10.91 -17.72
CA PRO A 354 -18.36 10.21 -18.67
C PRO A 354 -18.87 11.15 -19.75
N TRP A 355 -18.84 10.72 -21.01
CA TRP A 355 -19.47 11.44 -22.10
C TRP A 355 -20.97 11.39 -21.93
N THR A 356 -21.59 12.54 -21.72
CA THR A 356 -23.04 12.64 -21.76
C THR A 356 -23.50 12.70 -23.21
N VAL A 357 -23.88 11.55 -23.77
CA VAL A 357 -24.43 11.46 -25.13
C VAL A 357 -25.85 12.02 -25.15
N LEU A 358 -26.65 11.69 -24.13
CA LEU A 358 -27.99 12.21 -23.92
C LEU A 358 -28.21 12.53 -22.42
N PRO A 359 -28.35 13.81 -22.03
CA PRO A 359 -28.46 14.19 -20.63
C PRO A 359 -29.55 13.43 -19.86
N GLY A 360 -29.14 12.75 -18.79
CA GLY A 360 -30.02 11.98 -17.90
C GLY A 360 -30.44 10.60 -18.43
N TYR A 361 -29.96 10.18 -19.60
CA TYR A 361 -30.38 8.91 -20.22
C TYR A 361 -29.23 8.08 -20.75
N VAL A 362 -28.24 8.70 -21.41
CA VAL A 362 -27.11 7.98 -22.00
C VAL A 362 -25.80 8.65 -21.62
N SER A 363 -24.96 7.91 -20.90
CA SER A 363 -23.56 8.29 -20.70
C SER A 363 -22.63 7.12 -20.95
N VAL A 364 -21.43 7.42 -21.42
CA VAL A 364 -20.40 6.42 -21.72
C VAL A 364 -19.09 6.87 -21.08
N GLN A 365 -18.48 6.03 -20.25
CA GLN A 365 -17.13 6.25 -19.76
C GLN A 365 -16.21 5.15 -20.30
N PRO A 366 -15.46 5.44 -21.38
CA PRO A 366 -14.53 4.47 -21.94
C PRO A 366 -13.24 4.38 -21.12
N TRP A 367 -12.63 3.21 -21.19
CA TRP A 367 -11.33 2.85 -20.65
C TRP A 367 -10.53 2.20 -21.79
N PHE A 368 -9.31 2.67 -22.00
CA PHE A 368 -8.40 2.15 -23.00
C PHE A 368 -7.22 1.55 -22.28
N LYS A 369 -7.16 0.22 -22.24
CA LYS A 369 -6.07 -0.52 -21.64
C LYS A 369 -5.04 -0.85 -22.72
N PHE A 370 -3.83 -0.39 -22.51
CA PHE A 370 -2.69 -0.68 -23.37
C PHE A 370 -1.83 -1.74 -22.70
N GLU A 371 -1.29 -2.65 -23.50
CA GLU A 371 -0.32 -3.62 -23.02
C GLU A 371 0.79 -3.82 -24.06
N PHE A 372 2.02 -3.84 -23.56
CA PHE A 372 3.25 -4.06 -24.30
C PHE A 372 4.00 -5.21 -23.63
N VAL A 373 4.24 -6.28 -24.37
CA VAL A 373 5.08 -7.41 -23.93
C VAL A 373 6.33 -7.44 -24.79
N TYR A 374 7.50 -7.26 -24.17
CA TYR A 374 8.77 -7.13 -24.86
C TYR A 374 9.50 -8.48 -24.93
N GLY A 375 9.43 -9.16 -26.08
CA GLY A 375 10.26 -10.32 -26.38
C GLY A 375 11.63 -9.94 -26.96
N GLU A 376 12.52 -10.93 -27.10
CA GLU A 376 13.87 -10.73 -27.68
C GLU A 376 13.82 -10.23 -29.13
N ASP A 377 12.89 -10.76 -29.94
CA ASP A 377 12.79 -10.48 -31.37
C ASP A 377 11.59 -9.60 -31.74
N GLU A 378 10.54 -9.58 -30.92
CA GLU A 378 9.29 -8.89 -31.23
C GLU A 378 8.63 -8.30 -29.97
N THR A 379 7.98 -7.15 -30.13
CA THR A 379 7.11 -6.56 -29.10
C THR A 379 5.67 -6.80 -29.48
N VAL A 380 4.94 -7.54 -28.65
CA VAL A 380 3.48 -7.67 -28.78
C VAL A 380 2.85 -6.43 -28.19
N ARG A 381 1.90 -5.83 -28.92
CA ARG A 381 1.20 -4.61 -28.53
C ARG A 381 -0.29 -4.84 -28.67
N THR A 382 -1.02 -4.66 -27.58
CA THR A 382 -2.48 -4.77 -27.59
C THR A 382 -3.10 -3.49 -27.04
N ILE A 383 -4.33 -3.27 -27.48
CA ILE A 383 -5.23 -2.29 -26.90
C ILE A 383 -6.55 -3.00 -26.68
N GLU A 384 -7.12 -2.81 -25.50
CA GLU A 384 -8.47 -3.23 -25.14
C GLU A 384 -9.27 -1.98 -24.81
N ALA A 385 -10.51 -1.92 -25.28
CA ALA A 385 -11.44 -0.86 -24.96
C ALA A 385 -12.54 -1.44 -24.08
N GLU A 386 -12.63 -0.93 -22.86
CA GLU A 386 -13.69 -1.23 -21.91
C GLU A 386 -14.54 0.01 -21.71
N GLY A 387 -15.71 -0.13 -21.09
CA GLY A 387 -16.45 1.05 -20.69
C GLY A 387 -17.75 0.77 -19.98
N ASP A 388 -18.11 1.70 -19.10
CA ASP A 388 -19.39 1.72 -18.43
C ASP A 388 -20.37 2.55 -19.27
N TRP A 389 -21.44 1.91 -19.71
CA TRP A 389 -22.53 2.54 -20.43
C TRP A 389 -23.73 2.63 -19.51
N VAL A 390 -24.26 3.82 -19.34
CA VAL A 390 -25.52 4.01 -18.61
C VAL A 390 -26.61 4.27 -19.62
N LEU A 391 -27.68 3.45 -19.61
CA LEU A 391 -28.87 3.63 -20.43
C LEU A 391 -30.11 3.65 -19.52
N GLY A 392 -30.85 4.76 -19.49
CA GLY A 392 -32.06 4.86 -18.68
C GLY A 392 -31.83 4.72 -17.17
N GLY A 393 -30.60 4.89 -16.70
CA GLY A 393 -30.18 4.67 -15.32
C GLY A 393 -29.54 3.31 -15.05
N THR A 394 -29.68 2.36 -15.98
CA THR A 394 -29.10 1.01 -15.90
C THR A 394 -27.66 1.01 -16.39
N ARG A 395 -26.75 0.38 -15.65
CA ARG A 395 -25.35 0.21 -16.07
C ARG A 395 -25.15 -1.05 -16.93
N PHE A 396 -24.35 -0.91 -17.98
CA PHE A 396 -23.87 -1.97 -18.84
C PHE A 396 -22.34 -1.90 -18.92
N ASP A 397 -21.70 -3.04 -18.75
CA ASP A 397 -20.26 -3.18 -18.83
C ASP A 397 -19.91 -3.66 -20.26
N THR A 398 -19.05 -2.91 -20.95
CA THR A 398 -18.70 -3.18 -22.35
C THR A 398 -17.23 -3.50 -22.51
N TYR A 399 -16.92 -4.33 -23.50
CA TYR A 399 -15.57 -4.77 -23.83
C TYR A 399 -15.40 -4.91 -25.34
N LEU A 400 -14.22 -4.56 -25.84
CA LEU A 400 -13.81 -4.71 -27.22
C LEU A 400 -12.29 -4.92 -27.30
N SER A 401 -11.87 -5.98 -27.98
CA SER A 401 -10.48 -6.29 -28.28
C SER A 401 -10.26 -6.29 -29.79
N PRO A 402 -9.72 -5.21 -30.37
CA PRO A 402 -9.46 -5.13 -31.80
C PRO A 402 -8.53 -6.22 -32.36
N SER A 403 -7.60 -6.72 -31.55
CA SER A 403 -6.62 -7.73 -31.95
C SER A 403 -7.23 -9.14 -32.07
N THR A 404 -8.14 -9.49 -31.16
CA THR A 404 -8.79 -10.82 -31.14
C THR A 404 -10.12 -10.84 -31.87
N GLY A 405 -10.73 -9.66 -32.10
CA GLY A 405 -12.07 -9.53 -32.65
C GLY A 405 -13.19 -9.60 -31.60
N GLN A 406 -12.86 -9.92 -30.36
CA GLN A 406 -13.86 -10.11 -29.31
C GLN A 406 -14.55 -8.80 -28.94
N PHE A 407 -15.85 -8.87 -28.72
CA PHE A 407 -16.63 -7.78 -28.14
C PHE A 407 -17.70 -8.33 -27.22
N ALA A 408 -18.10 -7.52 -26.25
CA ALA A 408 -19.22 -7.83 -25.39
C ALA A 408 -19.88 -6.59 -24.77
N ALA A 409 -21.12 -6.75 -24.34
CA ALA A 409 -21.88 -5.81 -23.53
C ALA A 409 -22.81 -6.60 -22.60
N TYR A 410 -22.68 -6.40 -21.29
CA TYR A 410 -23.43 -7.12 -20.27
C TYR A 410 -24.16 -6.14 -19.36
N MET A 411 -25.38 -6.45 -18.93
CA MET A 411 -26.05 -5.68 -17.89
C MET A 411 -25.34 -5.90 -16.56
N ALA A 412 -25.00 -4.84 -15.83
CA ALA A 412 -24.26 -5.00 -14.60
C ALA A 412 -25.11 -5.75 -13.53
N PRO A 413 -24.49 -6.57 -12.66
CA PRO A 413 -25.23 -7.38 -11.71
C PRO A 413 -26.16 -6.57 -10.80
N GLY A 414 -27.44 -6.96 -10.76
CA GLY A 414 -28.47 -6.33 -9.92
C GLY A 414 -29.13 -5.08 -10.53
N GLU A 415 -28.73 -4.69 -11.74
CA GLU A 415 -29.38 -3.65 -12.51
C GLU A 415 -30.68 -4.16 -13.18
N SER A 416 -31.51 -3.23 -13.64
CA SER A 416 -32.68 -3.55 -14.49
C SER A 416 -32.99 -2.37 -15.40
N LEU A 417 -33.52 -2.64 -16.60
CA LEU A 417 -33.89 -1.61 -17.57
C LEU A 417 -35.40 -1.56 -17.80
N ASP A 418 -36.00 -0.38 -17.60
CA ASP A 418 -37.35 -0.09 -18.09
C ASP A 418 -37.30 0.18 -19.60
N ALA A 419 -37.43 -0.90 -20.39
CA ALA A 419 -37.42 -0.82 -21.85
C ALA A 419 -38.53 0.10 -22.39
N GLY A 420 -39.68 0.16 -21.70
CA GLY A 420 -40.80 1.03 -22.07
C GLY A 420 -40.46 2.51 -21.94
N ALA A 421 -39.82 2.89 -20.83
CA ALA A 421 -39.37 4.26 -20.60
C ALA A 421 -38.28 4.69 -21.59
N VAL A 422 -37.35 3.79 -21.93
CA VAL A 422 -36.33 4.01 -22.94
C VAL A 422 -36.96 4.18 -24.33
N ILE A 423 -37.81 3.25 -24.77
CA ILE A 423 -38.44 3.29 -26.10
C ILE A 423 -39.29 4.54 -26.27
N GLU A 424 -40.10 4.93 -25.28
CA GLU A 424 -40.89 6.15 -25.35
C GLU A 424 -40.03 7.39 -25.60
N ARG A 425 -38.84 7.44 -24.99
CA ARG A 425 -37.94 8.58 -25.10
C ARG A 425 -37.33 8.70 -26.49
N PHE A 426 -36.97 7.57 -27.11
CA PHE A 426 -36.33 7.52 -28.43
C PHE A 426 -37.32 7.46 -29.60
N LEU A 427 -38.48 6.83 -29.39
CA LEU A 427 -39.53 6.59 -30.38
C LEU A 427 -40.91 6.97 -29.81
N PRO A 428 -41.17 8.27 -29.60
CA PRO A 428 -42.42 8.72 -29.00
C PRO A 428 -43.62 8.32 -29.85
N GLY A 429 -44.62 7.69 -29.22
CA GLY A 429 -45.85 7.24 -29.88
C GLY A 429 -45.81 5.80 -30.41
N VAL A 430 -44.71 5.08 -30.24
CA VAL A 430 -44.68 3.61 -30.36
C VAL A 430 -45.27 2.99 -29.09
N GLY A 431 -46.03 1.91 -29.22
CA GLY A 431 -46.60 1.21 -28.05
C GLY A 431 -45.51 0.80 -27.06
N ARG A 432 -45.67 1.17 -25.79
CA ARG A 432 -44.68 0.89 -24.75
C ARG A 432 -44.79 -0.58 -24.32
N PRO A 433 -43.69 -1.36 -24.38
CA PRO A 433 -43.67 -2.63 -23.68
C PRO A 433 -43.77 -2.40 -22.17
N SER A 434 -44.46 -3.29 -21.47
CA SER A 434 -44.61 -3.29 -20.00
C SER A 434 -43.56 -4.15 -19.29
N CYS A 435 -42.59 -4.71 -20.02
CA CYS A 435 -41.54 -5.55 -19.46
C CYS A 435 -40.36 -4.73 -18.93
N GLN A 436 -39.72 -5.25 -17.89
CA GLN A 436 -38.39 -4.86 -17.46
C GLN A 436 -37.38 -5.85 -18.02
N LEU A 437 -36.26 -5.38 -18.54
CA LEU A 437 -35.11 -6.26 -18.75
C LEU A 437 -34.41 -6.42 -17.41
N ILE A 438 -34.19 -7.66 -17.00
CA ILE A 438 -33.47 -8.01 -15.77
C ILE A 438 -32.08 -8.54 -16.08
N ASP A 439 -31.86 -8.97 -17.33
CA ASP A 439 -30.56 -9.35 -17.84
C ASP A 439 -30.46 -9.06 -19.33
N LEU A 440 -29.26 -8.70 -19.78
CA LEU A 440 -28.94 -8.53 -21.19
C LEU A 440 -27.45 -8.78 -21.37
N ASP A 441 -27.15 -9.81 -22.13
CA ASP A 441 -25.80 -10.18 -22.52
C ASP A 441 -25.70 -10.17 -24.04
N LEU A 442 -24.68 -9.51 -24.55
CA LEU A 442 -24.28 -9.53 -25.94
C LEU A 442 -22.79 -9.86 -25.98
N HIS A 443 -22.39 -10.82 -26.80
CA HIS A 443 -20.99 -11.17 -26.99
C HIS A 443 -20.75 -11.60 -28.43
N GLY A 444 -19.51 -11.56 -28.89
CA GLY A 444 -19.20 -12.06 -30.23
C GLY A 444 -17.77 -11.84 -30.64
N ASN A 445 -17.47 -12.19 -31.88
CA ASN A 445 -16.19 -11.96 -32.52
C ASN A 445 -16.40 -11.37 -33.92
N PHE A 446 -16.05 -10.09 -34.12
CA PHE A 446 -16.25 -9.42 -35.40
C PHE A 446 -15.25 -9.86 -36.49
N LEU A 447 -14.11 -10.46 -36.12
CA LEU A 447 -13.17 -11.04 -37.08
C LEU A 447 -13.66 -12.39 -37.61
N GLU A 448 -14.36 -13.15 -36.75
CA GLU A 448 -15.03 -14.41 -37.11
C GLU A 448 -16.44 -14.17 -37.66
N GLY A 449 -16.96 -12.95 -37.57
CA GLY A 449 -18.32 -12.61 -37.99
C GLY A 449 -19.39 -13.26 -37.12
N SER A 450 -19.08 -13.58 -35.85
CA SER A 450 -19.98 -14.28 -34.94
C SER A 450 -20.52 -13.38 -33.84
N PHE A 451 -21.75 -13.63 -33.39
CA PHE A 451 -22.28 -13.02 -32.17
C PHE A 451 -23.38 -13.86 -31.54
N GLY A 452 -23.48 -13.76 -30.22
CA GLY A 452 -24.52 -14.31 -29.38
C GLY A 452 -25.16 -13.22 -28.52
N PHE A 453 -26.43 -13.39 -28.20
CA PHE A 453 -27.09 -12.56 -27.20
C PHE A 453 -28.02 -13.39 -26.32
N GLU A 454 -28.25 -12.90 -25.11
CA GLU A 454 -29.22 -13.40 -24.16
C GLU A 454 -29.95 -12.20 -23.55
N ILE A 455 -31.28 -12.30 -23.45
CA ILE A 455 -32.11 -11.26 -22.85
C ILE A 455 -33.07 -11.98 -21.91
N GLU A 456 -33.04 -11.59 -20.64
CA GLU A 456 -34.04 -12.00 -19.67
C GLU A 456 -34.95 -10.82 -19.32
N THR A 457 -36.23 -11.10 -19.25
CA THR A 457 -37.27 -10.10 -18.98
C THR A 457 -38.14 -10.53 -17.83
N HIS A 458 -38.58 -9.56 -17.04
CA HIS A 458 -39.59 -9.73 -16.02
C HIS A 458 -40.82 -8.90 -16.38
N GLY A 459 -42.00 -9.54 -16.34
CA GLY A 459 -43.28 -8.91 -16.62
C GLY A 459 -43.85 -9.28 -17.99
N GLU A 460 -45.18 -9.11 -18.13
CA GLU A 460 -45.88 -9.57 -19.31
C GLU A 460 -45.57 -8.70 -20.54
N TRP A 461 -45.09 -9.32 -21.63
CA TRP A 461 -45.10 -8.66 -22.94
C TRP A 461 -46.49 -8.84 -23.55
N THR A 462 -47.28 -7.78 -23.53
CA THR A 462 -48.63 -7.79 -24.11
C THR A 462 -48.67 -7.07 -25.45
N PHE A 463 -49.15 -7.74 -26.48
CA PHE A 463 -49.53 -7.11 -27.75
C PHE A 463 -50.95 -7.56 -28.15
N ASP A 464 -51.70 -6.66 -28.78
CA ASP A 464 -53.07 -6.93 -29.23
C ASP A 464 -53.05 -7.42 -30.68
N LEU A 465 -53.56 -8.63 -30.92
CA LEU A 465 -53.73 -9.21 -32.27
C LEU A 465 -54.96 -8.65 -33.01
N GLY A 466 -55.65 -7.68 -32.41
CA GLY A 466 -56.86 -7.05 -32.90
C GLY A 466 -58.12 -7.64 -32.26
N LYS A 467 -59.08 -6.75 -31.96
CA LYS A 467 -60.34 -7.02 -31.25
C LYS A 467 -60.18 -7.30 -29.74
N ASP A 468 -59.30 -6.57 -29.07
CA ASP A 468 -59.12 -6.63 -27.61
C ASP A 468 -58.73 -8.04 -27.13
N ILE A 469 -57.86 -8.74 -27.88
CA ILE A 469 -57.36 -10.07 -27.48
C ILE A 469 -55.94 -9.90 -26.95
N PRO A 470 -55.75 -9.74 -25.63
CA PRO A 470 -54.43 -9.67 -25.03
C PRO A 470 -53.77 -11.05 -25.10
N VAL A 471 -52.59 -11.11 -25.70
CA VAL A 471 -51.64 -12.23 -25.53
C VAL A 471 -50.57 -11.74 -24.58
N SER A 472 -50.42 -12.38 -23.41
CA SER A 472 -49.34 -12.10 -22.47
C SER A 472 -48.26 -13.18 -22.58
N ILE A 473 -47.00 -12.76 -22.64
CA ILE A 473 -45.85 -13.63 -22.49
C ILE A 473 -45.17 -13.26 -21.18
N GLY A 474 -45.20 -14.16 -20.18
CA GLY A 474 -44.86 -13.86 -18.78
C GLY A 474 -43.37 -13.82 -18.47
N ASP A 475 -42.59 -14.74 -19.04
CA ASP A 475 -41.13 -14.77 -19.01
C ASP A 475 -40.63 -15.14 -20.40
N VAL A 476 -39.68 -14.37 -20.93
CA VAL A 476 -39.07 -14.63 -22.24
C VAL A 476 -37.56 -14.56 -22.07
N GLY A 477 -36.91 -15.71 -22.16
CA GLY A 477 -35.49 -15.84 -22.47
C GLY A 477 -35.33 -15.95 -23.98
N LEU A 478 -34.66 -14.98 -24.59
CA LEU A 478 -34.30 -15.03 -26.02
C LEU A 478 -32.80 -15.18 -26.13
N SER A 479 -32.36 -16.32 -26.65
CA SER A 479 -30.97 -16.53 -27.03
C SER A 479 -30.86 -16.85 -28.52
N GLY A 480 -29.81 -16.35 -29.15
CA GLY A 480 -29.52 -16.53 -30.56
C GLY A 480 -28.03 -16.46 -30.81
N ALA A 481 -27.53 -17.26 -31.74
CA ALA A 481 -26.14 -17.25 -32.19
C ALA A 481 -26.10 -17.17 -33.72
N TYR A 482 -25.17 -16.37 -34.24
CA TYR A 482 -24.87 -16.24 -35.66
C TYR A 482 -23.40 -16.59 -35.88
N ASP A 483 -23.11 -17.48 -36.82
CA ASP A 483 -21.77 -17.83 -37.29
C ASP A 483 -21.76 -17.73 -38.82
N ASP A 484 -21.00 -16.77 -39.37
CA ASP A 484 -20.70 -16.72 -40.81
C ASP A 484 -19.39 -17.48 -41.05
N ALA A 485 -19.50 -18.73 -41.54
CA ALA A 485 -18.35 -19.57 -41.90
C ALA A 485 -17.74 -19.23 -43.27
#